data_AF-A0A1H6FNZ2-F1
#
_entry.id   AF-A0A1H6FNZ2-F1
#
_cell.length_a   1.000
_cell.length_b   1.000
_cell.length_c   1.000
_cell.angle_alpha   90.00
_cell.angle_beta   90.00
_cell.angle_gamma   90.00
#
_symmetry.space_group_name_H-M   'P 1'
#
loop_
_entity.id
_entity.type
_entity.pdbx_description
1 polymer ?
#
loop_
_entity_poly.entity_id
_entity_poly.type
_entity_poly.pdbx_seq_one_letter_code
_entity_poly.pdbx_strand_id
1 'polypeptide(L)'
;MVHSPRQRKDRANSFTAAHPPLAPSRAAVGGLLLAAALTLVGAGCGSDKERAAVGTPSTMGGTRPAGAAGGPPAGAADASEAAQAAGQSVQTVAQNGRTVTLSDGTVVTLPPKPRRTSIPPQRGCGKRTYRSSRGRRIFYLPPRPGISAERSDQRTVTVKYRFYRFDRRCKPHIIELTVRDADKATFPATSEEVEVRALTGTVRIALPDRVLGADTVAARAYTRRGVPSDSAIVSIRDARAQ
;
A
#
# COMPACT_ATOMS: atom_id res chain seq x y z
N MET A 1 30.24 -30.14 53.25
CA MET A 1 30.22 -31.55 52.82
C MET A 1 28.82 -31.92 52.35
N VAL A 2 28.70 -32.30 51.06
CA VAL A 2 27.83 -33.39 50.54
C VAL A 2 26.30 -33.16 50.61
N HIS A 3 25.45 -33.31 49.60
CA HIS A 3 25.51 -33.64 48.16
C HIS A 3 24.18 -33.18 47.53
N SER A 4 24.21 -32.83 46.24
CA SER A 4 23.02 -32.77 45.37
C SER A 4 22.58 -34.20 44.98
N PRO A 5 21.32 -34.44 44.56
CA PRO A 5 21.13 -34.58 43.12
C PRO A 5 19.76 -34.11 42.55
N ARG A 6 19.89 -33.49 41.37
CA ARG A 6 19.07 -33.59 40.13
C ARG A 6 17.71 -34.30 40.21
N GLN A 7 16.68 -33.61 39.70
CA GLN A 7 15.77 -34.20 38.71
C GLN A 7 15.51 -33.25 37.53
N ARG A 8 15.90 -33.73 36.36
CA ARG A 8 15.74 -33.13 35.03
C ARG A 8 14.53 -33.83 34.43
N LYS A 9 13.46 -33.09 34.12
CA LYS A 9 12.32 -33.64 33.37
C LYS A 9 12.37 -33.11 31.95
N ASP A 10 12.92 -33.94 31.08
CA ASP A 10 12.88 -33.77 29.64
C ASP A 10 11.42 -33.85 29.17
N ARG A 11 10.97 -32.80 28.46
CA ARG A 11 9.81 -32.88 27.56
C ARG A 11 10.25 -32.37 26.21
N ALA A 12 10.64 -33.33 25.37
CA ALA A 12 10.78 -33.15 23.94
C ALA A 12 9.38 -32.90 23.34
N ASN A 13 9.17 -31.72 22.78
CA ASN A 13 8.09 -31.48 21.82
C ASN A 13 8.73 -31.44 20.43
N SER A 14 8.61 -32.57 19.73
CA SER A 14 8.95 -32.74 18.33
C SER A 14 7.92 -31.97 17.48
N PHE A 15 8.27 -30.79 16.99
CA PHE A 15 7.54 -30.16 15.89
C PHE A 15 8.24 -30.52 14.58
N THR A 16 7.68 -31.52 13.92
CA THR A 16 8.01 -31.92 12.55
C THR A 16 7.48 -30.85 11.61
N ALA A 17 8.35 -29.93 11.16
CA ALA A 17 8.02 -29.03 10.06
C ALA A 17 8.36 -29.72 8.74
N ALA A 18 7.32 -30.14 8.01
CA ALA A 18 7.43 -30.61 6.64
C ALA A 18 7.89 -29.44 5.74
N HIS A 19 9.06 -29.59 5.13
CA HIS A 19 9.52 -28.74 4.04
C HIS A 19 8.73 -29.05 2.76
N PRO A 20 8.20 -28.06 2.02
CA PRO A 20 7.83 -28.28 0.63
C PRO A 20 9.10 -28.40 -0.24
N PRO A 21 9.10 -29.30 -1.24
CA PRO A 21 10.26 -29.50 -2.11
C PRO A 21 10.48 -28.33 -3.07
N LEU A 22 11.77 -28.06 -3.28
CA LEU A 22 12.33 -27.18 -4.30
C LEU A 22 11.88 -27.62 -5.69
N ALA A 23 11.25 -26.72 -6.45
CA ALA A 23 11.06 -26.89 -7.88
C ALA A 23 12.39 -26.65 -8.62
N PRO A 24 12.69 -27.43 -9.68
CA PRO A 24 13.95 -27.34 -10.39
C PRO A 24 14.01 -26.14 -11.35
N SER A 25 15.15 -25.48 -11.30
CA SER A 25 15.70 -24.60 -12.33
C SER A 25 15.69 -25.30 -13.69
N ARG A 26 15.08 -24.69 -14.71
CA ARG A 26 15.32 -25.03 -16.11
C ARG A 26 15.94 -23.86 -16.85
N ALA A 27 16.97 -24.24 -17.58
CA ALA A 27 17.94 -23.42 -18.26
C ALA A 27 17.37 -22.68 -19.47
N ALA A 28 18.09 -21.62 -19.82
CA ALA A 28 17.98 -20.92 -21.08
C ALA A 28 18.35 -21.82 -22.28
N VAL A 29 17.52 -21.77 -23.31
CA VAL A 29 17.77 -22.08 -24.73
C VAL A 29 16.83 -21.08 -25.45
N GLY A 30 17.27 -20.11 -26.24
CA GLY A 30 18.11 -20.24 -27.43
C GLY A 30 17.22 -20.05 -28.66
N GLY A 31 17.24 -18.85 -29.25
CA GLY A 31 17.19 -18.65 -30.71
C GLY A 31 15.85 -18.73 -31.48
N LEU A 32 15.63 -17.65 -32.25
CA LEU A 32 15.18 -17.60 -33.65
C LEU A 32 13.67 -17.47 -34.01
N LEU A 33 13.37 -16.29 -34.54
CA LEU A 33 12.49 -15.90 -35.67
C LEU A 33 11.36 -16.85 -36.12
N LEU A 34 10.14 -16.31 -36.22
CA LEU A 34 9.40 -16.28 -37.49
C LEU A 34 8.30 -15.20 -37.47
N ALA A 35 8.19 -14.46 -38.58
CA ALA A 35 7.12 -13.52 -38.86
C ALA A 35 5.89 -14.23 -39.44
N ALA A 36 4.69 -13.70 -39.19
CA ALA A 36 3.55 -13.78 -40.12
C ALA A 36 2.51 -12.72 -39.76
N ALA A 37 2.22 -11.85 -40.73
CA ALA A 37 1.05 -11.00 -40.79
C ALA A 37 -0.17 -11.81 -41.27
N LEU A 38 -1.38 -11.49 -40.82
CA LEU A 38 -2.52 -11.26 -41.71
C LEU A 38 -3.74 -10.68 -40.94
N THR A 39 -4.36 -9.72 -41.60
CA THR A 39 -5.63 -9.02 -41.31
C THR A 39 -6.87 -9.92 -41.43
N LEU A 40 -7.96 -9.61 -40.70
CA LEU A 40 -9.30 -9.49 -41.31
C LEU A 40 -10.37 -8.90 -40.37
N VAL A 41 -11.30 -8.21 -41.04
CA VAL A 41 -12.42 -7.36 -40.62
C VAL A 41 -13.62 -8.18 -40.14
N GLY A 42 -14.47 -7.60 -39.27
CA GLY A 42 -15.82 -8.12 -39.02
C GLY A 42 -16.69 -7.15 -38.22
N ALA A 43 -17.69 -6.57 -38.89
CA ALA A 43 -18.74 -5.70 -38.35
C ALA A 43 -19.97 -6.52 -37.87
N GLY A 44 -20.85 -5.90 -37.07
CA GLY A 44 -22.23 -6.36 -36.80
C GLY A 44 -22.68 -6.01 -35.37
N CYS A 45 -23.49 -4.97 -35.17
CA CYS A 45 -24.97 -4.91 -35.24
C CYS A 45 -25.70 -5.49 -34.02
N GLY A 46 -26.52 -4.65 -33.37
CA GLY A 46 -27.87 -5.08 -32.98
C GLY A 46 -28.30 -4.93 -31.51
N SER A 47 -29.17 -3.93 -31.30
CA SER A 47 -30.43 -3.99 -30.54
C SER A 47 -30.48 -3.79 -29.02
N ASP A 48 -31.04 -2.62 -28.68
CA ASP A 48 -32.34 -2.44 -28.01
C ASP A 48 -32.67 -3.27 -26.75
N LYS A 49 -32.92 -2.54 -25.66
CA LYS A 49 -34.18 -2.64 -24.90
C LYS A 49 -34.33 -1.47 -23.93
N GLU A 50 -35.16 -0.52 -24.34
CA GLU A 50 -35.97 0.28 -23.43
C GLU A 50 -36.77 -0.63 -22.48
N ARG A 51 -36.78 -0.30 -21.19
CA ARG A 51 -37.94 -0.56 -20.36
C ARG A 51 -38.07 0.50 -19.27
N ALA A 52 -39.14 1.27 -19.39
CA ALA A 52 -39.65 2.17 -18.39
C ALA A 52 -40.31 1.40 -17.23
N ALA A 53 -40.16 1.93 -16.02
CA ALA A 53 -41.10 1.85 -14.89
C ALA A 53 -40.70 3.01 -13.95
N VAL A 54 -41.39 4.15 -13.94
CA VAL A 54 -42.63 4.45 -13.19
C VAL A 54 -42.59 3.98 -11.74
N GLY A 55 -42.53 4.96 -10.81
CA GLY A 55 -42.70 4.72 -9.38
C GLY A 55 -42.20 5.85 -8.46
N THR A 56 -42.81 7.03 -8.51
CA THR A 56 -42.95 7.92 -7.33
C THR A 56 -43.97 7.28 -6.35
N PRO A 57 -43.90 7.45 -5.01
CA PRO A 57 -44.06 8.79 -4.40
C PRO A 57 -43.47 9.05 -2.99
N SER A 58 -43.58 10.33 -2.59
CA SER A 58 -43.79 10.87 -1.23
C SER A 58 -42.63 10.85 -0.22
N THR A 59 -42.56 11.66 0.84
CA THR A 59 -43.07 12.99 1.27
C THR A 59 -42.42 13.22 2.65
N MET A 60 -42.15 14.47 2.99
CA MET A 60 -41.61 14.97 4.27
C MET A 60 -42.28 14.46 5.57
N GLY A 61 -41.49 14.43 6.64
CA GLY A 61 -41.87 14.37 8.06
C GLY A 61 -40.81 13.60 8.84
N GLY A 62 -39.97 14.16 9.72
CA GLY A 62 -40.25 15.11 10.78
C GLY A 62 -40.41 14.35 12.09
N THR A 63 -39.38 14.27 12.93
CA THR A 63 -39.44 14.48 14.40
C THR A 63 -38.10 14.20 15.09
N ARG A 64 -37.83 15.09 16.03
CA ARG A 64 -36.71 15.19 16.97
C ARG A 64 -36.99 14.29 18.18
N PRO A 65 -35.96 13.84 18.90
CA PRO A 65 -36.02 14.05 20.34
C PRO A 65 -34.74 14.65 20.91
N ALA A 66 -34.96 15.39 21.99
CA ALA A 66 -33.98 16.08 22.79
C ALA A 66 -33.51 15.21 23.96
N GLY A 67 -32.27 15.44 24.39
CA GLY A 67 -31.87 15.45 25.79
C GLY A 67 -31.38 14.14 26.40
N ALA A 68 -30.11 14.12 26.81
CA ALA A 68 -29.75 14.06 28.23
C ALA A 68 -28.24 14.26 28.41
N ALA A 69 -27.92 15.14 29.35
CA ALA A 69 -26.57 15.47 29.80
C ALA A 69 -25.99 14.38 30.72
N GLY A 70 -24.67 14.21 30.67
CA GLY A 70 -23.89 13.46 31.64
C GLY A 70 -22.41 13.83 31.53
N GLY A 71 -21.91 14.63 32.47
CA GLY A 71 -20.52 15.09 32.54
C GLY A 71 -19.52 13.99 32.94
N PRO A 72 -18.21 14.23 32.78
CA PRO A 72 -17.15 13.22 32.82
C PRO A 72 -16.52 13.05 34.22
N PRO A 73 -15.77 11.96 34.46
CA PRO A 73 -14.33 12.14 34.74
C PRO A 73 -13.46 10.99 34.16
N ALA A 74 -12.37 11.27 33.44
CA ALA A 74 -11.01 11.58 33.92
C ALA A 74 -10.08 10.37 33.76
N GLY A 75 -9.08 10.49 32.85
CA GLY A 75 -7.99 9.52 32.72
C GLY A 75 -7.56 9.16 31.30
N ALA A 76 -7.44 10.12 30.37
CA ALA A 76 -7.06 9.82 28.98
C ALA A 76 -6.14 10.89 28.37
N ALA A 77 -4.97 11.14 28.97
CA ALA A 77 -4.03 12.14 28.46
C ALA A 77 -2.94 11.60 27.51
N ASP A 78 -2.79 10.28 27.37
CA ASP A 78 -1.68 9.70 26.59
C ASP A 78 -2.11 8.77 25.44
N ALA A 79 -3.39 8.36 25.40
CA ALA A 79 -3.99 7.69 24.25
C ALA A 79 -4.50 8.70 23.21
N SER A 80 -4.65 9.95 23.64
CA SER A 80 -5.12 11.07 22.84
C SER A 80 -4.16 11.36 21.69
N GLU A 81 -2.84 11.39 21.85
CA GLU A 81 -1.96 11.85 20.77
C GLU A 81 -1.84 10.85 19.59
N ALA A 82 -1.86 9.54 19.87
CA ALA A 82 -1.88 8.51 18.82
C ALA A 82 -3.28 8.33 18.21
N ALA A 83 -4.34 8.45 19.01
CA ALA A 83 -5.72 8.49 18.52
C ALA A 83 -6.09 9.83 17.88
N GLN A 84 -5.34 10.91 18.13
CA GLN A 84 -5.45 12.21 17.49
C GLN A 84 -4.60 12.25 16.23
N ALA A 85 -3.44 11.59 16.15
CA ALA A 85 -2.75 11.46 14.88
C ALA A 85 -3.51 10.51 13.93
N ALA A 86 -4.02 9.39 14.43
CA ALA A 86 -4.90 8.51 13.68
C ALA A 86 -6.26 9.17 13.43
N GLY A 87 -6.87 9.82 14.42
CA GLY A 87 -8.16 10.51 14.33
C GLY A 87 -8.13 11.76 13.46
N GLN A 88 -7.03 12.53 13.45
CA GLN A 88 -6.79 13.60 12.50
C GLN A 88 -6.55 13.04 11.12
N SER A 89 -5.80 11.93 10.96
CA SER A 89 -5.62 11.31 9.64
C SER A 89 -6.93 10.74 9.07
N VAL A 90 -7.79 10.16 9.92
CA VAL A 90 -9.11 9.63 9.55
C VAL A 90 -10.10 10.76 9.31
N GLN A 91 -10.12 11.82 10.13
CA GLN A 91 -10.95 13.01 9.89
C GLN A 91 -10.51 13.81 8.66
N THR A 92 -9.22 13.88 8.36
CA THR A 92 -8.72 14.57 7.16
C THR A 92 -9.02 13.77 5.89
N VAL A 93 -8.95 12.43 5.94
CA VAL A 93 -9.43 11.55 4.86
C VAL A 93 -10.95 11.66 4.71
N ALA A 94 -11.71 11.81 5.79
CA ALA A 94 -13.15 12.04 5.73
C ALA A 94 -13.53 13.44 5.19
N GLN A 95 -12.70 14.46 5.42
CA GLN A 95 -12.98 15.84 5.01
C GLN A 95 -12.65 16.12 3.53
N ASN A 96 -11.75 15.36 2.90
CA ASN A 96 -11.31 15.61 1.51
C ASN A 96 -11.22 14.34 0.65
N GLY A 97 -11.63 13.19 1.18
CA GLY A 97 -11.66 11.92 0.46
C GLY A 97 -12.92 11.76 -0.37
N ARG A 98 -12.85 10.90 -1.39
CA ARG A 98 -14.00 10.57 -2.22
C ARG A 98 -14.62 9.27 -1.75
N THR A 99 -15.91 9.30 -1.43
CA THR A 99 -16.66 8.08 -1.09
C THR A 99 -17.07 7.33 -2.35
N VAL A 100 -16.78 6.04 -2.40
CA VAL A 100 -17.12 5.14 -3.51
C VAL A 100 -17.86 3.93 -2.94
N THR A 101 -19.01 3.61 -3.52
CA THR A 101 -19.76 2.39 -3.19
C THR A 101 -19.33 1.26 -4.13
N LEU A 102 -18.88 0.15 -3.55
CA LEU A 102 -18.52 -1.09 -4.23
C LEU A 102 -19.79 -1.83 -4.71
N SER A 103 -19.61 -2.81 -5.60
CA SER A 103 -20.70 -3.60 -6.16
C SER A 103 -21.45 -4.47 -5.14
N ASP A 104 -20.83 -4.75 -3.99
CA ASP A 104 -21.42 -5.46 -2.84
C ASP A 104 -22.15 -4.52 -1.85
N GLY A 105 -22.26 -3.23 -2.19
CA GLY A 105 -22.84 -2.20 -1.32
C GLY A 105 -21.89 -1.62 -0.28
N THR A 106 -20.64 -2.09 -0.21
CA THR A 106 -19.64 -1.60 0.73
C THR A 106 -19.21 -0.17 0.35
N VAL A 107 -19.26 0.76 1.31
CA VAL A 107 -18.88 2.16 1.10
C VAL A 107 -17.43 2.38 1.56
N VAL A 108 -16.56 2.81 0.64
CA VAL A 108 -15.13 3.07 0.91
C VAL A 108 -14.82 4.54 0.67
N THR A 109 -14.19 5.21 1.65
CA THR A 109 -13.65 6.55 1.45
C THR A 109 -12.21 6.46 0.94
N LEU A 110 -11.99 6.90 -0.29
CA LEU A 110 -10.66 6.98 -0.89
C LEU A 110 -9.95 8.25 -0.45
N PRO A 111 -8.64 8.16 -0.11
CA PRO A 111 -7.86 9.35 0.20
C PRO A 111 -7.75 10.26 -1.03
N PRO A 112 -7.60 11.58 -0.84
CA PRO A 112 -7.40 12.49 -1.96
C PRO A 112 -6.16 12.12 -2.76
N LYS A 113 -6.24 12.29 -4.08
CA LYS A 113 -5.10 12.12 -4.97
C LYS A 113 -3.93 13.01 -4.51
N PRO A 114 -2.71 12.47 -4.38
CA PRO A 114 -1.54 13.28 -4.06
C PRO A 114 -1.38 14.36 -5.13
N ARG A 115 -0.99 15.57 -4.73
CA ARG A 115 -0.66 16.66 -5.67
C ARG A 115 0.82 16.74 -6.03
N ARG A 116 1.67 16.12 -5.21
CA ARG A 116 3.13 16.22 -5.35
C ARG A 116 3.62 15.13 -6.31
N THR A 117 4.44 15.52 -7.27
CA THR A 117 5.14 14.59 -8.19
C THR A 117 6.49 14.12 -7.65
N SER A 118 6.96 14.73 -6.56
CA SER A 118 8.14 14.25 -5.83
C SER A 118 8.05 14.51 -4.32
N ILE A 119 8.72 13.65 -3.54
CA ILE A 119 8.86 13.77 -2.09
C ILE A 119 10.35 13.54 -1.72
N PRO A 120 10.94 14.37 -0.84
CA PRO A 120 12.30 14.16 -0.37
C PRO A 120 12.42 12.96 0.59
N PRO A 121 13.60 12.33 0.68
CA PRO A 121 13.83 11.21 1.57
C PRO A 121 13.75 11.65 3.02
N GLN A 122 13.25 10.77 3.88
CA GLN A 122 13.32 10.97 5.32
C GLN A 122 14.77 10.79 5.80
N ARG A 123 15.15 11.58 6.80
CA ARG A 123 16.44 11.46 7.47
C ARG A 123 16.32 10.50 8.65
N GLY A 124 17.22 9.51 8.70
CA GLY A 124 17.33 8.55 9.80
C GLY A 124 16.15 7.57 9.89
N CYS A 125 16.25 6.63 10.83
CA CYS A 125 15.19 5.67 11.09
C CYS A 125 13.90 6.34 11.60
N GLY A 126 12.75 5.84 11.15
CA GLY A 126 11.50 6.04 11.86
C GLY A 126 11.53 5.33 13.21
N LYS A 127 10.75 5.82 14.18
CA LYS A 127 10.58 5.17 15.48
C LYS A 127 9.09 4.97 15.74
N ARG A 128 8.68 3.76 16.08
CA ARG A 128 7.34 3.48 16.60
C ARG A 128 7.46 2.89 17.99
N THR A 129 6.65 3.41 18.89
CA THR A 129 6.64 2.99 20.29
C THR A 129 5.33 2.30 20.58
N TYR A 130 5.41 1.04 20.99
CA TYR A 130 4.24 0.25 21.39
C TYR A 130 4.25 0.09 22.90
N ARG A 131 3.15 0.49 23.54
CA ARG A 131 2.89 0.21 24.95
C ARG A 131 2.11 -1.09 25.05
N SER A 132 2.54 -2.02 25.91
CA SER A 132 1.80 -3.21 26.27
C SER A 132 1.83 -3.41 27.79
N SER A 133 1.09 -4.39 28.30
CA SER A 133 1.11 -4.77 29.72
C SER A 133 2.51 -5.18 30.22
N ARG A 134 3.45 -5.51 29.31
CA ARG A 134 4.84 -5.85 29.62
C ARG A 134 5.81 -4.65 29.47
N GLY A 135 5.27 -3.43 29.34
CA GLY A 135 6.05 -2.20 29.22
C GLY A 135 6.13 -1.64 27.78
N ARG A 136 7.07 -0.72 27.58
CA ARG A 136 7.21 0.07 26.36
C ARG A 136 8.29 -0.50 25.45
N ARG A 137 7.94 -0.87 24.21
CA ARG A 137 8.89 -1.38 23.20
C ARG A 137 9.05 -0.38 22.06
N ILE A 138 10.29 -0.14 21.66
CA ILE A 138 10.63 0.75 20.54
C ILE A 138 11.03 -0.10 19.33
N PHE A 139 10.40 0.17 18.19
CA PHE A 139 10.71 -0.43 16.90
C PHE A 139 11.31 0.63 15.98
N TYR A 140 12.40 0.25 15.32
CA TYR A 140 13.06 1.08 14.33
C TYR A 140 12.56 0.72 12.94
N LEU A 141 11.98 1.70 12.26
CA LEU A 141 11.49 1.56 10.90
C LEU A 141 12.57 2.07 9.93
N PRO A 142 12.71 1.46 8.75
CA PRO A 142 13.58 2.01 7.71
C PRO A 142 13.12 3.43 7.35
N PRO A 143 14.05 4.32 6.94
CA PRO A 143 13.69 5.66 6.48
C PRO A 143 12.70 5.57 5.32
N ARG A 144 11.66 6.42 5.32
CA ARG A 144 10.78 6.56 4.15
C ARG A 144 11.62 6.99 2.94
N PRO A 145 11.53 6.27 1.80
CA PRO A 145 12.23 6.67 0.58
C PRO A 145 11.70 8.01 0.08
N GLY A 146 12.59 8.82 -0.50
CA GLY A 146 12.20 9.91 -1.36
C GLY A 146 11.94 9.36 -2.75
N ILE A 147 10.89 9.81 -3.42
CA ILE A 147 10.52 9.33 -4.75
C ILE A 147 10.10 10.47 -5.66
N SER A 148 10.28 10.26 -6.97
CA SER A 148 9.63 11.02 -8.03
C SER A 148 9.21 10.06 -9.13
N ALA A 149 8.05 10.30 -9.75
CA ALA A 149 7.51 9.44 -10.79
C ALA A 149 7.16 10.24 -12.04
N GLU A 150 7.50 9.69 -13.19
CA GLU A 150 7.26 10.31 -14.50
C GLU A 150 6.82 9.24 -15.49
N ARG A 151 5.80 9.56 -16.28
CA ARG A 151 5.32 8.71 -17.36
C ARG A 151 6.24 8.88 -18.56
N SER A 152 7.02 7.85 -18.87
CA SER A 152 7.95 7.86 -20.01
C SER A 152 7.23 7.61 -21.33
N ASP A 153 6.23 6.74 -21.31
CA ASP A 153 5.33 6.47 -22.44
C ASP A 153 3.96 6.01 -21.92
N GLN A 154 3.04 5.61 -22.81
CA GLN A 154 1.69 5.20 -22.40
C GLN A 154 1.68 3.98 -21.46
N ARG A 155 2.70 3.13 -21.51
CA ARG A 155 2.79 1.85 -20.79
C ARG A 155 3.95 1.77 -19.81
N THR A 156 4.72 2.83 -19.62
CA THR A 156 5.91 2.80 -18.77
C THR A 156 5.97 4.00 -17.84
N VAL A 157 6.17 3.73 -16.56
CA VAL A 157 6.46 4.74 -15.54
C VAL A 157 7.89 4.59 -15.08
N THR A 158 8.66 5.67 -15.16
CA THR A 158 9.99 5.76 -14.57
C THR A 158 9.88 6.31 -13.16
N VAL A 159 10.36 5.54 -12.19
CA VAL A 159 10.39 5.91 -10.77
C VAL A 159 11.84 6.07 -10.34
N LYS A 160 12.18 7.27 -9.85
CA LYS A 160 13.48 7.52 -9.20
C LYS A 160 13.27 7.47 -7.70
N TYR A 161 14.06 6.67 -7.00
CA TYR A 161 14.07 6.61 -5.55
C TYR A 161 15.40 7.10 -4.98
N ARG A 162 15.34 7.63 -3.76
CA ARG A 162 16.50 8.08 -3.00
C ARG A 162 16.31 7.83 -1.50
N PHE A 163 17.41 7.57 -0.82
CA PHE A 163 17.55 7.54 0.62
C PHE A 163 18.62 8.52 1.05
N TYR A 164 18.48 9.13 2.22
CA TYR A 164 19.49 10.06 2.72
C TYR A 164 20.76 9.34 3.18
N ARG A 165 20.60 8.32 4.02
CA ARG A 165 21.66 7.41 4.53
C ARG A 165 21.02 6.16 5.13
N PHE A 166 21.82 5.13 5.40
CA PHE A 166 21.36 3.93 6.08
C PHE A 166 22.00 3.78 7.46
N ASP A 167 21.18 3.69 8.51
CA ASP A 167 21.62 3.23 9.82
C ASP A 167 21.54 1.70 9.88
N ARG A 168 22.53 1.02 10.49
CA ARG A 168 22.56 -0.45 10.58
C ARG A 168 21.30 -1.06 11.20
N ARG A 169 20.65 -0.33 12.12
CA ARG A 169 19.44 -0.76 12.84
C ARG A 169 18.17 -0.82 11.98
N CYS A 170 18.11 -0.05 10.91
CA CYS A 170 16.93 0.08 10.06
C CYS A 170 17.30 0.07 8.58
N LYS A 171 18.38 -0.63 8.22
CA LYS A 171 18.88 -0.68 6.84
C LYS A 171 17.79 -1.28 5.93
N PRO A 172 17.32 -0.54 4.91
CA PRO A 172 16.41 -1.08 3.93
C PRO A 172 17.13 -2.14 3.09
N HIS A 173 16.39 -3.18 2.71
CA HIS A 173 16.83 -4.29 1.89
C HIS A 173 16.05 -4.35 0.57
N ILE A 174 14.76 -4.09 0.63
CA ILE A 174 13.86 -4.06 -0.54
C ILE A 174 13.11 -2.73 -0.53
N ILE A 175 12.83 -2.19 -1.71
CA ILE A 175 11.82 -1.16 -1.93
C ILE A 175 10.71 -1.76 -2.77
N GLU A 176 9.48 -1.70 -2.27
CA GLU A 176 8.28 -2.01 -3.02
C GLU A 176 7.77 -0.73 -3.66
N LEU A 177 7.57 -0.76 -4.97
CA LEU A 177 7.02 0.33 -5.77
C LEU A 177 5.68 -0.12 -6.33
N THR A 178 4.61 0.56 -5.96
CA THR A 178 3.24 0.21 -6.37
C THR A 178 2.66 1.31 -7.23
N VAL A 179 2.28 0.98 -8.46
CA VAL A 179 1.59 1.87 -9.39
C VAL A 179 0.09 1.56 -9.35
N ARG A 180 -0.73 2.60 -9.18
CA ARG A 180 -2.19 2.48 -9.09
C ARG A 180 -2.91 3.74 -9.54
N ASP A 181 -4.20 3.57 -9.82
CA ASP A 181 -5.15 4.64 -10.06
C ASP A 181 -5.75 5.08 -8.70
N ALA A 182 -5.49 6.32 -8.28
CA ALA A 182 -5.92 6.85 -6.99
C ALA A 182 -7.44 7.01 -6.88
N ASP A 183 -8.13 7.15 -8.00
CA ASP A 183 -9.58 7.33 -8.03
C ASP A 183 -10.33 6.00 -7.87
N LYS A 184 -9.61 4.89 -7.78
CA LYS A 184 -10.19 3.57 -7.96
C LYS A 184 -9.83 2.63 -6.81
N ALA A 185 -10.81 2.34 -5.96
CA ALA A 185 -10.66 1.55 -4.74
C ALA A 185 -10.19 0.11 -4.98
N THR A 186 -10.66 -0.49 -6.07
CA THR A 186 -10.57 -1.93 -6.33
C THR A 186 -9.74 -2.26 -7.57
N PHE A 187 -9.12 -1.25 -8.18
CA PHE A 187 -8.45 -1.46 -9.46
C PHE A 187 -7.12 -2.17 -9.28
N PRO A 188 -6.68 -2.90 -10.31
CA PRO A 188 -5.41 -3.60 -10.26
C PRO A 188 -4.30 -2.60 -9.96
N ALA A 189 -3.44 -2.99 -9.03
CA ALA A 189 -2.16 -2.35 -8.82
C ALA A 189 -1.09 -3.22 -9.46
N THR A 190 -0.01 -2.59 -9.92
CA THR A 190 1.21 -3.30 -10.27
C THR A 190 2.26 -2.93 -9.23
N SER A 191 2.81 -3.94 -8.56
CA SER A 191 3.93 -3.77 -7.63
C SER A 191 5.21 -4.34 -8.23
N GLU A 192 6.33 -3.68 -7.98
CA GLU A 192 7.67 -4.15 -8.28
C GLU A 192 8.53 -4.06 -7.01
N GLU A 193 9.20 -5.16 -6.68
CA GLU A 193 10.15 -5.22 -5.57
C GLU A 193 11.57 -5.12 -6.08
N VAL A 194 12.33 -4.15 -5.55
CA VAL A 194 13.70 -3.87 -5.98
C VAL A 194 14.64 -3.98 -4.80
N GLU A 195 15.72 -4.73 -4.97
CA GLU A 195 16.77 -4.82 -3.95
C GLU A 195 17.50 -3.47 -3.80
N VAL A 196 17.61 -2.98 -2.57
CA VAL A 196 18.30 -1.73 -2.26
C VAL A 196 19.81 -1.98 -2.17
N ARG A 197 20.50 -1.74 -3.29
CA ARG A 197 21.97 -1.85 -3.40
C ARG A 197 22.69 -0.51 -3.23
N ALA A 198 22.00 0.59 -3.52
CA ALA A 198 22.54 1.95 -3.45
C ALA A 198 21.56 2.92 -2.77
N LEU A 199 22.04 4.10 -2.39
CA LEU A 199 21.20 5.16 -1.81
C LEU A 199 20.18 5.69 -2.81
N THR A 200 20.46 5.58 -4.11
CA THR A 200 19.60 6.05 -5.19
C THR A 200 19.42 4.97 -6.23
N GLY A 201 18.28 4.97 -6.91
CA GLY A 201 18.05 4.10 -8.05
C GLY A 201 16.93 4.62 -8.95
N THR A 202 16.89 4.06 -10.15
CA THR A 202 15.86 4.35 -11.16
C THR A 202 15.27 3.03 -11.62
N VAL A 203 13.96 2.95 -11.66
CA VAL A 203 13.20 1.73 -11.97
C VAL A 203 12.18 2.09 -13.07
N ARG A 204 12.04 1.21 -14.06
CA ARG A 204 11.06 1.36 -15.14
C ARG A 204 9.99 0.28 -14.96
N ILE A 205 8.80 0.70 -14.57
CA ILE A 205 7.68 -0.19 -14.30
C ILE A 205 6.81 -0.26 -15.56
N ALA A 206 6.71 -1.45 -16.14
CA ALA A 206 5.78 -1.72 -17.23
C ALA A 206 4.35 -1.84 -16.70
N LEU A 207 3.43 -1.10 -17.32
CA LEU A 207 2.03 -1.04 -16.97
C LEU A 207 1.25 -2.03 -17.84
N PRO A 208 0.64 -3.09 -17.26
CA PRO A 208 -0.32 -3.90 -17.97
C PRO A 208 -1.56 -3.08 -18.36
N ASP A 209 -2.32 -3.53 -19.36
CA ASP A 209 -3.45 -2.78 -19.93
C ASP A 209 -4.47 -2.31 -18.86
N ARG A 210 -4.67 -3.15 -17.85
CA ARG A 210 -5.56 -2.92 -16.72
C ARG A 210 -5.17 -1.74 -15.81
N VAL A 211 -3.92 -1.25 -15.87
CA VAL A 211 -3.40 -0.13 -15.05
C VAL A 211 -2.89 1.05 -15.90
N LEU A 212 -3.21 1.12 -17.19
CA LEU A 212 -2.73 2.21 -18.06
C LEU A 212 -3.16 3.60 -17.59
N GLY A 213 -4.34 3.70 -16.95
CA GLY A 213 -4.85 4.93 -16.34
C GLY A 213 -4.23 5.29 -14.98
N ALA A 214 -3.26 4.51 -14.49
CA ALA A 214 -2.65 4.78 -13.20
C ALA A 214 -1.97 6.16 -13.15
N ASP A 215 -2.17 6.86 -12.05
CA ASP A 215 -1.80 8.25 -11.89
C ASP A 215 -1.00 8.50 -10.60
N THR A 216 -0.74 7.44 -9.83
CA THR A 216 0.03 7.51 -8.60
C THR A 216 1.04 6.37 -8.48
N VAL A 217 2.13 6.69 -7.78
CA VAL A 217 3.12 5.71 -7.32
C VAL A 217 3.25 5.82 -5.82
N ALA A 218 3.13 4.68 -5.15
CA ALA A 218 3.50 4.52 -3.75
C ALA A 218 4.85 3.78 -3.64
N ALA A 219 5.65 4.16 -2.66
CA ALA A 219 6.88 3.46 -2.35
C ALA A 219 7.00 3.19 -0.85
N ARG A 220 7.46 1.99 -0.51
CA ARG A 220 7.72 1.56 0.86
C ARG A 220 8.99 0.73 0.91
N ALA A 221 9.85 1.01 1.88
CA ALA A 221 11.07 0.26 2.08
C ALA A 221 10.88 -0.79 3.18
N TYR A 222 11.55 -1.93 3.05
CA TYR A 222 11.49 -3.02 4.00
C TYR A 222 12.90 -3.39 4.46
N THR A 223 13.07 -3.66 5.75
CA THR A 223 14.30 -4.28 6.26
C THR A 223 14.36 -5.76 5.88
N ARG A 224 15.52 -6.41 6.07
CA ARG A 224 15.64 -7.89 5.92
C ARG A 224 14.68 -8.70 6.79
N ARG A 225 14.16 -8.11 7.87
CA ARG A 225 13.19 -8.74 8.78
C ARG A 225 11.72 -8.43 8.40
N GLY A 226 11.48 -7.83 7.24
CA GLY A 226 10.14 -7.46 6.78
C GLY A 226 9.53 -6.23 7.47
N VAL A 227 10.30 -5.49 8.27
CA VAL A 227 9.78 -4.25 8.91
C VAL A 227 9.62 -3.14 7.86
N PRO A 228 8.39 -2.61 7.65
CA PRO A 228 8.12 -1.57 6.66
C PRO A 228 8.49 -0.17 7.15
N SER A 229 8.82 0.72 6.20
CA SER A 229 8.83 2.17 6.40
C SER A 229 7.42 2.73 6.34
N ASP A 230 7.27 4.01 6.66
CA ASP A 230 6.11 4.77 6.19
C ASP A 230 6.11 4.84 4.65
N SER A 231 4.93 4.99 4.04
CA SER A 231 4.79 5.08 2.59
C SER A 231 5.05 6.50 2.09
N ALA A 232 5.78 6.63 0.98
CA ALA A 232 5.79 7.85 0.15
C ALA A 232 4.80 7.66 -1.01
N ILE A 233 3.96 8.65 -1.30
CA ILE A 233 2.98 8.58 -2.38
C ILE A 233 3.05 9.85 -3.21
N VAL A 234 3.22 9.73 -4.52
CA VAL A 234 3.32 10.84 -5.47
C VAL A 234 2.38 10.64 -6.65
N SER A 235 1.97 11.73 -7.28
CA SER A 235 1.34 11.71 -8.59
C SER A 235 2.38 11.43 -9.66
N ILE A 236 2.00 10.70 -10.70
CA ILE A 236 2.83 10.51 -11.89
C ILE A 236 2.77 11.80 -12.72
N ARG A 237 3.93 12.36 -13.03
CA ARG A 237 4.03 13.50 -13.94
C ARG A 237 3.94 13.01 -15.39
N ASP A 238 3.14 13.67 -16.22
CA ASP A 238 3.16 13.43 -17.67
C ASP A 238 4.30 14.21 -18.33
N ALA A 239 5.24 13.50 -18.96
CA ALA A 239 6.36 14.11 -19.67
C ALA A 239 5.92 14.86 -20.95
N ARG A 240 4.73 14.56 -21.47
CA ARG A 240 4.18 15.10 -22.74
C ARG A 240 3.48 16.46 -22.60
N ALA A 241 3.38 17.00 -21.38
CA ALA A 241 2.70 18.27 -21.12
C ALA A 241 3.66 19.48 -21.12
N GLN A 242 4.82 19.35 -21.76
CA GLN A 242 5.80 20.41 -22.01
C GLN A 242 6.04 20.53 -23.51
#